data_AF-A0A3M1SMF7-F1
#
_entry.id   AF-A0A3M1SMF7-F1
#
_cell.length_a   1.000
_cell.length_b   1.000
_cell.length_c   1.000
_cell.angle_alpha   90.00
_cell.angle_beta   90.00
_cell.angle_gamma   90.00
#
_symmetry.space_group_name_H-M   'P 1'
#
loop_
_entity.id
_entity.type
_entity.pdbx_description
1 polymer ?
#
loop_
_entity_poly.entity_id
_entity_poly.type
_entity_poly.pdbx_seq_one_letter_code
_entity_poly.pdbx_strand_id
1 'polypeptide(L)'
;MMVVGIDIGYGYTKVCVTDGNSYQETVFPSLVSEYIPTEGFQSKPLNMVFVNGKPFVVGEDVKDTLIGPYRVDKTFLDKPEYYAIIGYI
;
A
#
# COMPACT_ATOMS: atom_id res chain seq x y z
N MET A 1 25.05 -4.16 8.80
CA MET A 1 24.55 -3.55 7.54
C MET A 1 23.09 -3.93 7.44
N MET A 2 22.18 -2.97 7.30
CA MET A 2 20.75 -3.27 7.20
C MET A 2 20.39 -3.60 5.74
N VAL A 3 19.79 -4.76 5.53
CA VAL A 3 19.30 -5.24 4.23
C VAL A 3 17.79 -5.34 4.31
N VAL A 4 17.11 -4.78 3.32
CA VAL A 4 15.65 -4.82 3.18
C VAL A 4 15.31 -5.54 1.89
N GLY A 5 14.58 -6.65 1.99
CA GLY A 5 13.97 -7.33 0.84
C GLY A 5 12.49 -6.97 0.76
N ILE A 6 12.02 -6.61 -0.43
CA ILE A 6 10.62 -6.24 -0.66
C ILE A 6 10.10 -7.10 -1.82
N ASP A 7 9.07 -7.91 -1.55
CA ASP A 7 8.30 -8.63 -2.56
C ASP A 7 6.93 -7.95 -2.72
N ILE A 8 6.74 -7.35 -3.89
CA ILE A 8 5.51 -6.69 -4.28
C ILE A 8 4.63 -7.71 -4.99
N GLY A 9 3.79 -8.38 -4.21
CA GLY A 9 2.83 -9.34 -4.72
C GLY A 9 1.50 -8.70 -5.08
N TYR A 10 0.79 -9.35 -6.01
CA TYR A 10 -0.61 -9.07 -6.29
C TYR A 10 -1.47 -9.45 -5.07
N GLY A 11 -2.01 -8.44 -4.39
CA GLY A 11 -2.81 -8.59 -3.18
C GLY A 11 -2.04 -8.43 -1.87
N TYR A 12 -0.77 -8.81 -1.80
CA TYR A 12 0.06 -8.68 -0.58
C TYR A 12 1.50 -8.29 -0.88
N THR A 13 2.02 -7.35 -0.11
CA THR A 13 3.42 -6.94 -0.07
C THR A 13 4.07 -7.59 1.14
N LYS A 14 5.28 -8.12 0.95
CA LYS A 14 6.09 -8.73 2.01
C LYS A 14 7.38 -7.94 2.13
N VAL A 15 7.76 -7.64 3.35
CA VAL A 15 9.01 -6.95 3.67
C VAL A 15 9.77 -7.81 4.64
N CYS A 16 11.03 -8.09 4.33
CA CYS A 16 11.98 -8.68 5.26
C CYS A 16 13.11 -7.69 5.54
N VAL A 17 13.49 -7.56 6.81
CA VAL A 17 14.57 -6.69 7.26
C VAL A 17 15.54 -7.52 8.07
N THR A 18 16.83 -7.41 7.76
CA THR A 18 17.89 -8.01 8.57
C THR A 18 19.08 -7.05 8.72
N ASP A 19 19.70 -7.05 9.89
CA ASP A 19 20.92 -6.29 10.17
C ASP A 19 22.16 -7.19 10.40
N GLY A 20 21.99 -8.51 10.25
CA GLY A 20 22.96 -9.56 10.55
C GLY A 20 22.80 -10.22 11.91
N ASN A 21 22.06 -9.60 12.84
CA ASN A 21 21.79 -10.14 14.19
C ASN A 21 20.30 -10.44 14.41
N SER A 22 19.43 -9.73 13.69
CA SER A 22 17.99 -9.83 13.78
C SER A 22 17.37 -10.04 12.39
N TYR A 23 16.21 -10.70 12.38
CA TYR A 23 15.37 -10.88 11.20
C TYR A 23 13.95 -10.50 11.59
N GLN A 24 13.36 -9.59 10.81
CA GLN A 24 11.96 -9.20 10.94
C GLN A 24 11.27 -9.38 9.60
N GLU A 25 10.03 -9.84 9.64
CA GLU A 25 9.18 -9.99 8.47
C GLU A 25 7.84 -9.34 8.74
N THR A 26 7.28 -8.71 7.72
CA THR A 26 5.95 -8.12 7.78
C THR A 26 5.26 -8.33 6.44
N VAL A 27 4.02 -8.79 6.50
CA VAL A 27 3.15 -9.00 5.34
C VAL A 27 1.94 -8.10 5.53
N PHE A 28 1.62 -7.30 4.52
CA PHE A 28 0.45 -6.44 4.52
C PHE A 28 -0.20 -6.43 3.14
N PRO A 29 -1.51 -6.14 3.05
CA PRO A 29 -2.17 -6.06 1.77
C PRO A 29 -1.56 -4.99 0.85
N SER A 30 -1.36 -5.33 -0.42
CA SER A 30 -0.89 -4.41 -1.49
C SER A 30 -2.04 -3.50 -1.94
N LEU A 31 -2.55 -2.69 -1.01
CA LEU A 31 -3.72 -1.86 -1.22
C LEU A 31 -3.31 -0.40 -1.30
N VAL A 32 -3.70 0.22 -2.40
CA VAL A 32 -3.48 1.64 -2.65
C VAL A 32 -4.73 2.21 -3.34
N SER A 33 -5.10 3.45 -3.00
CA SER A 33 -6.23 4.14 -3.63
C SER A 33 -5.91 5.62 -3.82
N GLU A 34 -6.20 6.14 -5.02
CA GLU A 34 -6.18 7.59 -5.31
C GLU A 34 -7.43 8.31 -4.77
N TYR A 35 -8.48 7.57 -4.40
CA TYR A 35 -9.68 8.17 -3.83
C TYR A 35 -9.44 8.55 -2.37
N ILE A 36 -9.44 9.86 -2.12
CA ILE A 36 -9.34 10.43 -0.79
C ILE A 36 -10.72 11.00 -0.46
N PRO A 37 -11.47 10.40 0.48
CA PRO A 37 -12.73 10.98 0.90
C PRO A 37 -12.48 12.34 1.53
N THR A 38 -12.91 13.41 0.85
CA THR A 38 -12.64 14.79 1.27
C THR A 38 -13.49 15.21 2.46
N GLU A 39 -14.70 14.67 2.63
CA GLU A 39 -15.56 14.95 3.79
C GLU A 39 -16.53 13.78 4.00
N GLY A 40 -16.56 13.19 5.21
CA GLY A 40 -17.60 12.21 5.57
C GLY A 40 -17.20 11.18 6.63
N PHE A 41 -17.71 11.36 7.85
CA PHE A 41 -17.89 10.35 8.91
C PHE A 41 -16.70 9.67 9.60
N GLN A 42 -15.45 9.76 9.13
CA GLN A 42 -14.32 9.19 9.86
C GLN A 42 -13.52 10.22 10.65
N SER A 43 -13.58 10.12 11.98
CA SER A 43 -12.79 10.88 12.94
C SER A 43 -11.34 10.40 13.07
N LYS A 44 -10.85 9.55 12.14
CA LYS A 44 -9.53 8.92 12.21
C LYS A 44 -8.66 9.41 11.04
N PRO A 45 -7.39 9.81 11.30
CA PRO A 45 -6.45 10.09 10.23
C PRO A 45 -6.18 8.83 9.39
N LEU A 46 -6.25 8.97 8.07
CA LEU A 46 -5.93 7.92 7.10
C LEU A 46 -4.41 7.84 6.89
N ASN A 47 -3.88 6.63 6.73
CA ASN A 47 -2.49 6.46 6.29
C ASN A 47 -2.38 6.82 4.80
N MET A 48 -1.60 7.87 4.52
CA MET A 48 -1.39 8.38 3.17
C MET A 48 0.09 8.50 2.82
N VAL A 49 0.42 8.28 1.56
CA VAL A 49 1.75 8.58 0.99
C VAL A 49 1.60 9.50 -0.23
N PHE A 50 2.63 10.27 -0.52
CA PHE A 50 2.70 11.09 -1.72
C PHE A 50 3.67 10.48 -2.72
N VAL A 51 3.18 10.16 -3.93
CA VAL A 51 4.00 9.67 -5.03
C VAL A 51 3.89 10.67 -6.19
N ASN A 52 5.01 11.28 -6.57
CA ASN A 52 5.05 12.30 -7.64
C ASN A 52 4.04 13.45 -7.44
N GLY A 53 3.88 13.91 -6.20
CA GLY A 53 2.96 15.00 -5.84
C GLY A 53 1.48 14.60 -5.78
N LYS A 54 1.15 13.34 -6.06
CA LYS A 54 -0.21 12.80 -5.92
C LYS A 54 -0.35 12.02 -4.61
N PRO A 55 -1.42 12.26 -3.83
CA PRO A 55 -1.66 11.54 -2.59
C PRO A 55 -2.36 10.20 -2.85
N PHE A 56 -1.99 9.18 -2.07
CA PHE A 56 -2.56 7.84 -2.11
C PHE A 56 -2.85 7.36 -0.69
N VAL A 57 -4.03 6.78 -0.45
CA VAL A 57 -4.33 6.03 0.78
C VAL A 57 -3.71 4.65 0.67
N VAL A 58 -3.12 4.13 1.75
CA VAL A 58 -2.38 2.86 1.75
C VAL A 58 -2.84 1.90 2.84
N GLY A 59 -2.70 0.61 2.59
CA GLY A 59 -2.92 -0.44 3.58
C GLY A 59 -4.40 -0.65 3.92
N GLU A 60 -4.68 -0.97 5.18
CA GLU A 60 -6.03 -1.34 5.63
C GLU A 60 -7.06 -0.22 5.50
N ASP A 61 -6.63 1.04 5.65
CA ASP A 61 -7.51 2.21 5.52
C ASP A 61 -8.11 2.32 4.10
N VAL A 62 -7.50 1.68 3.10
CA VAL A 62 -8.04 1.62 1.73
C VAL A 62 -9.37 0.86 1.68
N LYS A 63 -9.56 -0.16 2.53
CA LYS A 63 -10.81 -0.96 2.56
C LYS A 63 -12.03 -0.11 2.90
N ASP A 64 -11.84 0.94 3.69
CA ASP A 64 -12.90 1.86 4.10
C ASP A 64 -13.20 2.92 3.03
N THR A 65 -12.25 3.17 2.13
CA THR A 65 -12.36 4.19 1.07
C THR A 65 -12.80 3.63 -0.28
N LEU A 66 -12.67 2.32 -0.51
CA LEU A 66 -13.04 1.70 -1.77
C LEU A 66 -14.55 1.49 -1.88
N ILE A 67 -15.12 1.99 -2.97
CA ILE A 67 -16.50 1.73 -3.36
C ILE A 67 -16.54 0.42 -4.16
N GLY A 68 -17.01 -0.67 -3.53
CA GLY A 68 -17.27 -1.96 -4.18
C GLY A 68 -16.38 -3.11 -3.70
N PRO A 69 -16.72 -4.37 -4.06
CA PRO A 69 -15.88 -5.52 -3.72
C PRO A 69 -14.53 -5.37 -4.42
N TYR A 70 -13.44 -5.57 -3.67
CA TYR A 70 -12.07 -5.71 -4.16
C TYR A 70 -12.00 -6.73 -5.31
N ARG A 71 -12.28 -6.29 -6.54
CA ARG A 71 -12.20 -7.11 -7.74
C ARG A 71 -10.88 -6.82 -8.42
N VAL A 72 -9.90 -7.45 -7.82
CA VAL A 72 -8.64 -7.87 -8.40
C VAL A 72 -8.96 -8.65 -9.70
N ASP A 73 -9.01 -7.94 -10.82
CA ASP A 73 -9.27 -8.50 -12.16
C ASP A 73 -8.19 -8.07 -13.17
N LYS A 74 -8.24 -8.61 -14.39
CA LYS A 74 -7.22 -8.40 -15.43
C LYS A 74 -7.08 -6.95 -15.89
N THR A 75 -8.09 -6.10 -15.64
CA THR A 75 -8.07 -4.68 -16.04
C THR A 75 -7.34 -3.80 -15.02
N PHE A 76 -6.90 -4.38 -13.90
CA PHE A 76 -6.24 -3.67 -12.81
C PHE A 76 -4.77 -3.32 -13.10
N LEU A 77 -4.08 -4.05 -14.00
CA LEU A 77 -2.64 -3.90 -14.26
C LEU A 77 -2.22 -2.50 -14.77
N ASP A 78 -3.14 -1.79 -15.42
CA ASP A 78 -2.89 -0.46 -16.01
C ASP A 78 -3.44 0.68 -15.15
N LYS A 79 -3.94 0.37 -13.95
CA LYS A 79 -4.55 1.37 -13.07
C LYS A 79 -3.54 1.91 -12.05
N PRO A 80 -3.67 3.19 -11.64
CA PRO A 80 -2.83 3.77 -10.59
C PRO A 80 -2.78 2.94 -9.30
N GLU A 81 -3.85 2.22 -9.02
CA GLU A 81 -4.03 1.32 -7.88
C GLU A 81 -3.06 0.11 -7.88
N TYR A 82 -2.41 -0.19 -9.01
CA TYR A 82 -1.41 -1.25 -9.16
C TYR A 82 0.02 -0.81 -8.88
N TYR A 83 0.30 0.51 -8.81
CA TYR A 83 1.64 0.97 -8.48
C TYR A 83 1.93 0.78 -7.00
N ALA A 84 2.49 -0.38 -6.69
CA ALA A 84 3.14 -0.59 -5.42
C ALA A 84 4.25 0.44 -5.23
N ILE A 85 4.25 1.04 -4.05
CA ILE A 85 5.12 2.15 -3.69
C ILE A 85 6.56 1.65 -3.68
N ILE A 86 7.35 2.10 -4.65
CA ILE A 86 8.79 1.90 -4.69
C ILE A 86 9.40 2.88 -3.68
N GLY A 87 9.83 2.39 -2.53
CA GLY A 87 10.67 3.15 -1.60
C GLY A 87 12.12 3.13 -2.04
N TYR A 88 12.74 4.30 -2.15
CA TYR A 88 14.19 4.48 -2.32
C TYR A 88 14.80 4.81 -0.96
N ILE A 89 15.85 4.08 -0.56
CA ILE A 89 16.69 4.37 0.62
C ILE A 89 17.94 5.10 0.14
#